data_AF-A0A5C3M5R6-F1
#
_entry.id   AF-A0A5C3M5R6-F1
#
_cell.length_a   1.000
_cell.length_b   1.000
_cell.length_c   1.000
_cell.angle_alpha   90.00
_cell.angle_beta   90.00
_cell.angle_gamma   90.00
#
_symmetry.space_group_name_H-M   'P 1'
#
loop_
_entity.id
_entity.type
_entity.pdbx_description
1 polymer ?
#
loop_
_entity_poly.entity_id
_entity_poly.type
_entity_poly.pdbx_seq_one_letter_code
_entity_poly.pdbx_strand_id
1 'polypeptide(L)'
;MLTLGHGSDVALRVSMSVFHAMAISLTVFRFIYRRRRRRLWWDDYCSLAAALGDFIFFILLWVGTAGKESYLQTQQARVLRFWLGRSSFIVVIWLTRISLALGISRIFSYPVSFRRFSIAMATGFGVLAIGNITHFVLSCRELESWHYNPRAVCDRSKSLRLYNTLANIFSDLLLFCLPLYALCRAGPSKNQRRLLLTCLIATSLTAFITIGRVVFDFAPNTWEPARGDLRVRITHLEAAISLIVCNILVVVAYCYMTFRRSEDIEISQTESEPPSTLTEISDPRTSQFDLTPPASWTGSWRTSKSSIAAVD
;
A
#
# COMPACT_ATOMS: atom_id res chain seq x y z
N MET A 1 3.42 -17.53 34.71
CA MET A 1 2.95 -16.45 33.83
C MET A 1 4.15 -15.90 33.07
N LEU A 2 4.17 -16.02 31.74
CA LEU A 2 5.23 -15.42 30.91
C LEU A 2 4.98 -13.90 30.85
N THR A 3 5.77 -13.13 31.59
CA THR A 3 5.81 -11.67 31.47
C THR A 3 7.07 -11.31 30.69
N LEU A 4 6.96 -10.44 29.68
CA LEU A 4 8.15 -9.89 29.05
C LEU A 4 8.91 -9.07 30.09
N GLY A 5 10.24 -9.21 30.13
CA GLY A 5 11.08 -8.37 30.95
C GLY A 5 10.85 -6.89 30.60
N HIS A 6 10.88 -6.02 31.61
CA HIS A 6 10.62 -4.58 31.44
C HIS A 6 11.46 -3.96 30.32
N GLY A 7 12.75 -4.31 30.24
CA GLY A 7 13.64 -3.86 29.16
C GLY A 7 13.20 -4.31 27.76
N SER A 8 12.73 -5.56 27.62
CA SER A 8 12.21 -6.08 26.35
C SER A 8 10.91 -5.37 25.92
N ASP A 9 10.06 -4.97 26.87
CA ASP A 9 8.85 -4.21 26.56
C ASP A 9 9.18 -2.85 25.94
N VAL A 10 10.08 -2.11 26.59
CA VAL A 10 10.51 -0.78 26.13
C VAL A 10 11.17 -0.89 24.76
N ALA A 11 12.08 -1.85 24.57
CA ALA A 11 12.76 -2.07 23.30
C ALA A 11 11.77 -2.32 22.15
N LEU A 12 10.75 -3.16 22.35
CA LEU A 12 9.74 -3.44 21.32
C LEU A 12 8.91 -2.21 20.96
N ARG A 13 8.54 -1.37 21.94
CA ARG A 13 7.80 -0.12 21.68
C ARG A 13 8.65 0.90 20.92
N VAL A 14 9.92 1.02 21.27
CA VAL A 14 10.87 1.87 20.54
C VAL A 14 10.99 1.40 19.09
N SER A 15 11.15 0.10 18.86
CA SER A 15 11.18 -0.48 17.52
C SER A 15 9.90 -0.18 16.72
N MET A 16 8.72 -0.36 17.32
CA MET A 16 7.44 0.00 16.67
C MET A 16 7.34 1.49 16.34
N SER A 17 7.85 2.34 17.23
CA SER A 17 7.88 3.79 17.01
C SER A 17 8.74 4.17 15.81
N VAL A 18 9.87 3.49 15.61
CA VAL A 18 10.70 3.65 14.42
C VAL A 18 9.95 3.25 13.15
N PHE A 19 9.22 2.12 13.17
CA PHE A 19 8.42 1.70 12.03
C PHE A 19 7.31 2.70 11.68
N HIS A 20 6.57 3.20 12.68
CA HIS A 20 5.53 4.23 12.48
C HIS A 20 6.14 5.53 11.92
N ALA A 21 7.22 6.03 12.52
CA ALA A 21 7.90 7.24 12.06
C ALA A 21 8.40 7.09 10.60
N MET A 22 8.97 5.93 10.26
CA MET A 22 9.38 5.61 8.91
C MET A 22 8.18 5.58 7.95
N ALA A 23 7.08 4.92 8.32
CA ALA A 23 5.86 4.83 7.52
C ALA A 23 5.28 6.22 7.19
N ILE A 24 5.18 7.09 8.20
CA ILE A 24 4.67 8.46 8.05
C ILE A 24 5.62 9.27 7.17
N SER A 25 6.94 9.19 7.41
CA SER A 25 7.96 9.91 6.63
C SER A 25 7.92 9.53 5.14
N LEU A 26 7.82 8.23 4.84
CA LEU A 26 7.70 7.73 3.46
C LEU A 26 6.40 8.21 2.80
N THR A 27 5.30 8.31 3.55
CA THR A 27 4.02 8.83 3.04
C THR A 27 4.13 10.32 2.70
N VAL A 28 4.71 11.12 3.60
CA VAL A 28 4.93 12.56 3.37
C VAL A 28 5.84 12.78 2.16
N PHE A 29 6.95 12.03 2.07
CA PHE A 29 7.84 12.06 0.91
C PHE A 29 7.10 11.74 -0.38
N ARG A 30 6.34 10.62 -0.42
CA ARG A 30 5.51 10.23 -1.57
C ARG A 30 4.58 11.36 -1.99
N PHE A 31 3.85 11.94 -1.03
CA PHE A 31 2.86 12.97 -1.27
C PHE A 31 3.50 14.23 -1.84
N ILE A 32 4.58 14.73 -1.22
CA ILE A 32 5.32 15.92 -1.70
C ILE A 32 5.88 15.68 -3.10
N TYR A 33 6.51 14.52 -3.33
CA TYR A 33 7.10 14.17 -4.61
C TYR A 33 6.05 14.18 -5.74
N ARG A 34 4.90 13.52 -5.53
CA ARG A 34 3.83 13.45 -6.53
C ARG A 34 3.07 14.77 -6.70
N ARG A 35 2.93 15.56 -5.63
CA ARG A 35 2.39 16.92 -5.68
C ARG A 35 3.25 17.82 -6.55
N ARG A 36 4.57 17.82 -6.35
CA ARG A 36 5.52 18.60 -7.18
C ARG A 36 5.44 18.23 -8.65
N ARG A 37 5.21 16.96 -8.98
CA ARG A 37 5.06 16.47 -10.36
C ARG A 37 3.63 16.64 -10.93
N ARG A 38 2.72 17.31 -10.21
CA ARG A 38 1.30 17.49 -10.57
C ARG A 38 0.60 16.18 -10.97
N ARG A 39 0.94 15.09 -10.27
CA ARG A 39 0.50 13.72 -10.58
C ARG A 39 -0.24 13.06 -9.41
N LEU A 40 -0.92 13.87 -8.58
CA LEU A 40 -1.75 13.42 -7.47
C LEU A 40 -2.95 12.62 -7.96
N TRP A 41 -3.16 11.45 -7.37
CA TRP A 41 -4.25 10.54 -7.69
C TRP A 41 -4.97 10.08 -6.42
N TRP A 42 -6.11 9.39 -6.56
CA TRP A 42 -6.86 8.83 -5.45
C TRP A 42 -6.02 7.94 -4.51
N ASP A 43 -5.01 7.24 -5.05
CA ASP A 43 -4.08 6.43 -4.26
C ASP A 43 -3.29 7.26 -3.22
N ASP A 44 -3.02 8.54 -3.51
CA ASP A 44 -2.21 9.43 -2.69
C ASP A 44 -3.05 9.98 -1.53
N TYR A 45 -4.33 10.24 -1.77
CA TYR A 45 -5.27 10.62 -0.71
C TYR A 45 -5.55 9.46 0.24
N CYS A 46 -5.71 8.23 -0.29
CA CYS A 46 -5.86 7.03 0.55
C CYS A 46 -4.63 6.79 1.43
N SER A 47 -3.42 6.91 0.88
CA SER A 47 -2.18 6.73 1.67
C SER A 47 -1.99 7.85 2.71
N LEU A 48 -2.34 9.10 2.39
CA LEU A 48 -2.31 10.20 3.36
C LEU A 48 -3.32 9.99 4.50
N ALA A 49 -4.56 9.60 4.17
CA ALA A 49 -5.57 9.29 5.18
C ALA A 49 -5.18 8.08 6.04
N ALA A 50 -4.51 7.07 5.45
CA ALA A 50 -3.91 5.97 6.21
C ALA A 50 -2.83 6.49 7.17
N ALA A 51 -1.93 7.39 6.73
CA ALA A 51 -0.90 7.95 7.61
C ALA A 51 -1.47 8.79 8.76
N LEU A 52 -2.60 9.48 8.57
CA LEU A 52 -3.30 10.16 9.67
C LEU A 52 -3.83 9.16 10.69
N GLY A 53 -4.43 8.05 10.23
CA GLY A 53 -4.83 6.95 11.10
C GLY A 53 -3.64 6.32 11.83
N ASP A 54 -2.52 6.12 11.14
CA ASP A 54 -1.30 5.57 11.71
C ASP A 54 -0.68 6.50 12.76
N PHE A 55 -0.74 7.82 12.55
CA PHE A 55 -0.29 8.81 13.52
C PHE A 55 -1.11 8.76 14.82
N ILE A 56 -2.44 8.64 14.71
CA ILE A 56 -3.30 8.41 15.88
C ILE A 56 -2.89 7.11 16.56
N PHE A 57 -2.68 6.03 15.79
CA PHE A 57 -2.30 4.73 16.33
C PHE A 57 -0.94 4.77 17.04
N PHE A 58 0.03 5.52 16.51
CA PHE A 58 1.33 5.79 17.11
C PHE A 58 1.19 6.53 18.46
N ILE A 59 0.35 7.55 18.56
CA ILE A 59 0.08 8.22 19.84
C ILE A 59 -0.49 7.23 20.86
N LEU A 60 -1.45 6.38 20.44
CA LEU A 60 -2.09 5.40 21.31
C LEU A 60 -1.12 4.32 21.83
N LEU A 61 -0.01 4.04 21.14
CA LEU A 61 1.05 3.14 21.61
C LEU A 61 1.65 3.66 22.93
N TRP A 62 1.94 4.97 22.97
CA TRP A 62 2.56 5.64 24.11
C TRP A 62 1.57 6.05 25.19
N VAL A 63 0.34 6.43 24.86
CA VAL A 63 -0.70 6.68 25.89
C VAL A 63 -0.88 5.46 26.81
N GLY A 64 -0.63 4.26 26.30
CA GLY A 64 -0.68 3.03 27.10
C GLY A 64 0.42 2.83 28.13
N THR A 65 1.49 3.63 28.12
CA THR A 65 2.54 3.56 29.14
C THR A 65 2.25 4.46 30.33
N ALA A 66 1.23 5.33 30.26
CA ALA A 66 0.88 6.23 31.35
C ALA A 66 0.65 5.45 32.65
N GLY A 67 1.21 5.95 33.76
CA GLY A 67 1.15 5.30 35.07
C GLY A 67 -0.29 5.05 35.52
N LYS A 68 -0.50 4.02 36.37
CA LYS A 68 -1.83 3.56 36.79
C LYS A 68 -2.70 4.67 37.42
N GLU A 69 -2.08 5.68 38.01
CA GLU A 69 -2.74 6.83 38.66
C GLU A 69 -3.02 7.99 37.69
N SER A 70 -2.60 7.88 36.42
CA SER A 70 -2.80 8.95 35.44
C SER A 70 -4.26 9.04 35.02
N TYR A 71 -4.76 10.25 34.76
CA TYR A 71 -6.09 10.50 34.18
C TYR A 71 -6.33 9.74 32.85
N LEU A 72 -5.25 9.47 32.11
CA LEU A 72 -5.25 8.67 30.88
C LEU A 72 -5.60 7.18 31.09
N GLN A 73 -5.60 6.71 32.34
CA GLN A 73 -6.00 5.34 32.72
C GLN A 73 -7.39 5.28 33.36
N THR A 74 -8.20 6.34 33.26
CA THR A 74 -9.63 6.28 33.61
C THR A 74 -10.36 5.29 32.70
N GLN A 75 -11.49 4.75 33.17
CA GLN A 75 -12.25 3.77 32.39
C GLN A 75 -12.73 4.32 31.04
N GLN A 76 -13.17 5.58 31.03
CA GLN A 76 -13.55 6.29 29.81
C GLN A 76 -12.37 6.45 28.85
N ALA A 77 -11.18 6.81 29.34
CA ALA A 77 -9.98 6.91 28.51
C ALA A 77 -9.57 5.57 27.90
N ARG A 78 -9.70 4.45 28.64
CA ARG A 78 -9.45 3.10 28.11
C ARG A 78 -10.44 2.72 27.02
N VAL A 79 -11.73 2.99 27.22
CA VAL A 79 -12.78 2.77 26.22
C VAL A 79 -12.50 3.60 24.96
N LEU A 80 -12.20 4.89 25.11
CA LEU A 80 -11.86 5.78 23.99
C LEU A 80 -10.62 5.28 23.23
N ARG A 81 -9.57 4.88 23.96
CA ARG A 81 -8.35 4.32 23.38
C ARG A 81 -8.63 3.04 22.59
N PHE A 82 -9.51 2.17 23.09
CA PHE A 82 -9.92 0.96 22.38
C PHE A 82 -10.63 1.32 21.06
N TRP A 83 -11.60 2.24 21.10
CA TRP A 83 -12.32 2.71 19.91
C TRP A 83 -11.38 3.35 18.89
N LEU A 84 -10.57 4.32 19.31
CA LEU A 84 -9.62 5.01 18.43
C LEU A 84 -8.58 4.05 17.87
N GLY A 85 -8.04 3.14 18.68
CA GLY A 85 -7.05 2.18 18.24
C GLY A 85 -7.62 1.21 17.21
N ARG A 86 -8.82 0.69 17.46
CA ARG A 86 -9.47 -0.23 16.54
C ARG A 86 -9.88 0.43 15.24
N SER A 87 -10.48 1.62 15.29
CA SER A 87 -10.87 2.38 14.10
C SER A 87 -9.64 2.78 13.28
N SER A 88 -8.58 3.28 13.93
CA SER A 88 -7.34 3.64 13.25
C SER A 88 -6.71 2.45 12.54
N PHE A 89 -6.63 1.29 13.21
CA PHE A 89 -6.12 0.06 12.60
C PHE A 89 -6.92 -0.33 11.35
N ILE A 90 -8.25 -0.36 11.42
CA ILE A 90 -9.11 -0.70 10.27
C ILE A 90 -8.86 0.29 9.12
N VAL A 91 -8.86 1.59 9.42
CA VAL A 91 -8.61 2.64 8.41
C VAL A 91 -7.24 2.45 7.75
N VAL A 92 -6.16 2.25 8.52
CA VAL A 92 -4.81 2.06 7.99
C VAL A 92 -4.75 0.83 7.06
N ILE A 93 -5.22 -0.33 7.51
CA ILE A 93 -5.12 -1.58 6.74
C ILE A 93 -5.93 -1.50 5.45
N TRP A 94 -7.16 -1.02 5.50
CA TRP A 94 -8.00 -0.99 4.30
C TRP A 94 -7.58 0.11 3.32
N LEU A 95 -7.22 1.31 3.81
CA LEU A 95 -6.76 2.38 2.91
C LEU A 95 -5.41 2.09 2.26
N THR A 96 -4.50 1.40 2.95
CA THR A 96 -3.22 0.96 2.35
C THR A 96 -3.46 -0.06 1.24
N ARG A 97 -4.38 -1.02 1.43
CA ARG A 97 -4.78 -1.98 0.40
C ARG A 97 -5.48 -1.33 -0.79
N ILE A 98 -6.37 -0.37 -0.55
CA ILE A 98 -7.00 0.43 -1.61
C ILE A 98 -5.94 1.20 -2.40
N SER A 99 -5.00 1.85 -1.71
CA SER A 99 -3.90 2.58 -2.37
C SER A 99 -2.98 1.65 -3.17
N LEU A 100 -2.71 0.44 -2.68
CA LEU A 100 -1.98 -0.59 -3.43
C LEU A 100 -2.73 -1.01 -4.70
N ALA A 101 -4.03 -1.35 -4.60
CA ALA A 101 -4.85 -1.74 -5.75
C ALA A 101 -4.92 -0.62 -6.80
N LEU A 102 -5.14 0.62 -6.38
CA LEU A 102 -5.13 1.79 -7.26
C LEU A 102 -3.74 2.05 -7.86
N GLY A 103 -2.67 1.86 -7.08
CA GLY A 103 -1.28 1.96 -7.55
C GLY A 103 -0.98 0.95 -8.64
N ILE A 104 -1.41 -0.31 -8.48
CA ILE A 104 -1.26 -1.35 -9.50
C ILE A 104 -2.06 -0.98 -10.77
N SER A 105 -3.28 -0.45 -10.62
CA SER A 105 -4.10 0.01 -11.76
C SER A 105 -3.41 1.09 -12.61
N ARG A 106 -2.55 1.90 -11.99
CA ARG A 106 -1.78 2.96 -12.65
C ARG A 106 -0.57 2.40 -13.40
N ILE A 107 0.11 1.40 -12.83
CA ILE A 107 1.27 0.75 -13.46
C ILE A 107 0.84 0.02 -14.74
N PHE A 108 -0.32 -0.65 -14.70
CA PHE A 108 -0.88 -1.40 -15.82
C PHE A 108 -1.97 -0.60 -16.54
N SER A 109 -1.54 0.36 -17.35
CA SER A 109 -2.47 1.12 -18.20
C SER A 109 -3.04 0.30 -19.37
N TYR A 110 -2.39 -0.81 -19.75
CA TYR A 110 -2.82 -1.70 -20.81
C TYR A 110 -2.57 -3.16 -20.39
N PRO A 111 -3.54 -4.10 -20.58
CA PRO A 111 -4.85 -3.96 -21.22
C PRO A 111 -5.94 -3.34 -20.30
N VAL A 112 -6.95 -2.71 -20.90
CA VAL A 112 -8.05 -1.99 -20.19
C VAL A 112 -8.77 -2.86 -19.15
N SER A 113 -8.91 -4.16 -19.41
CA SER A 113 -9.55 -5.12 -18.49
C SER A 113 -8.84 -5.19 -17.13
N PHE A 114 -7.50 -5.16 -17.12
CA PHE A 114 -6.72 -5.28 -15.89
C PHE A 114 -6.88 -4.04 -15.00
N ARG A 115 -6.93 -2.86 -15.63
CA ARG A 115 -7.22 -1.59 -14.94
C ARG A 115 -8.62 -1.60 -14.34
N ARG A 116 -9.64 -2.04 -15.09
CA ARG A 116 -11.03 -2.15 -14.58
C ARG A 116 -11.11 -3.12 -13.39
N PHE A 117 -10.44 -4.27 -13.48
CA PHE A 117 -10.38 -5.23 -12.39
C PHE A 117 -9.73 -4.65 -11.13
N SER A 118 -8.60 -3.96 -11.27
CA SER A 118 -7.90 -3.33 -10.14
C SER A 118 -8.73 -2.24 -9.45
N ILE A 119 -9.48 -1.43 -10.23
CA ILE A 119 -10.41 -0.44 -9.69
C ILE A 119 -11.58 -1.13 -8.99
N ALA A 120 -12.14 -2.18 -9.58
CA ALA A 120 -13.21 -2.96 -8.95
C ALA A 120 -12.77 -3.58 -7.62
N MET A 121 -11.53 -4.08 -7.53
CA MET A 121 -10.95 -4.56 -6.27
C MET A 121 -10.81 -3.44 -5.24
N ALA A 122 -10.32 -2.26 -5.64
CA ALA A 122 -10.23 -1.11 -4.75
C ALA A 122 -11.61 -0.72 -4.18
N THR A 123 -12.64 -0.71 -5.03
CA THR A 123 -14.03 -0.48 -4.59
C THR A 123 -14.51 -1.58 -3.63
N GLY A 124 -14.24 -2.85 -3.96
CA GLY A 124 -14.58 -3.99 -3.10
C GLY A 124 -13.91 -3.92 -1.72
N PHE A 125 -12.64 -3.51 -1.67
CA PHE A 125 -11.94 -3.26 -0.41
C PHE A 125 -12.56 -2.11 0.38
N GLY A 126 -13.02 -1.05 -0.28
CA GLY A 126 -13.78 0.03 0.36
C GLY A 126 -15.08 -0.46 1.00
N VAL A 127 -15.84 -1.30 0.29
CA VAL A 127 -17.07 -1.91 0.83
C VAL A 127 -16.77 -2.81 2.02
N LEU A 128 -15.73 -3.65 1.92
CA LEU A 128 -15.30 -4.50 3.05
C LEU A 128 -14.84 -3.66 4.25
N ALA A 129 -14.16 -2.53 4.02
CA ALA A 129 -13.74 -1.62 5.09
C ALA A 129 -14.95 -1.05 5.83
N ILE A 130 -15.94 -0.53 5.10
CA ILE A 130 -17.19 0.01 5.67
C ILE A 130 -17.92 -1.09 6.43
N GLY A 131 -18.05 -2.28 5.85
CA GLY A 131 -18.64 -3.45 6.52
C GLY A 131 -17.94 -3.78 7.83
N ASN A 132 -16.60 -3.80 7.85
CA ASN A 132 -15.83 -4.07 9.07
C ASN A 132 -16.01 -2.99 10.15
N ILE A 133 -16.11 -1.71 9.77
CA ILE A 133 -16.40 -0.62 10.70
C ILE A 133 -17.81 -0.77 11.26
N THR A 134 -18.82 -0.94 10.40
CA THR A 134 -20.21 -1.09 10.81
C THR A 134 -20.40 -2.29 11.75
N HIS A 135 -19.86 -3.45 11.38
CA HIS A 135 -19.93 -4.64 12.22
C HIS A 135 -19.22 -4.42 13.57
N PHE A 136 -18.06 -3.77 13.58
CA PHE A 136 -17.37 -3.43 14.83
C PHE A 136 -18.22 -2.52 15.72
N VAL A 137 -18.80 -1.45 15.15
CA VAL A 137 -19.64 -0.50 15.88
C VAL A 137 -20.87 -1.19 16.46
N LEU A 138 -21.58 -1.99 15.66
CA LEU A 138 -22.79 -2.69 16.10
C LEU A 138 -22.49 -3.72 17.20
N SER A 139 -21.49 -4.57 16.99
CA SER A 139 -21.15 -5.62 17.98
C SER A 139 -20.69 -5.07 19.32
N CYS A 140 -20.01 -3.92 19.35
CA CYS A 140 -19.58 -3.32 20.61
C CYS A 140 -20.62 -2.37 21.21
N ARG A 141 -21.67 -1.99 20.47
CA ARG A 141 -22.80 -1.22 21.02
C ARG A 141 -23.78 -2.11 21.79
N GLU A 142 -24.05 -3.32 21.30
CA GLU A 142 -25.07 -4.21 21.89
C GLU A 142 -24.72 -4.72 23.29
N LEU A 143 -23.44 -4.69 23.68
CA LEU A 143 -22.95 -5.34 24.90
C LEU A 143 -22.32 -4.34 25.89
N GLU A 144 -23.09 -3.42 26.46
CA GLU A 144 -22.53 -2.36 27.34
C GLU A 144 -21.70 -2.87 28.54
N SER A 145 -21.84 -4.15 28.91
CA SER A 145 -21.07 -4.78 29.99
C SER A 145 -19.54 -4.71 29.80
N TRP A 146 -19.04 -4.63 28.56
CA TRP A 146 -17.59 -4.54 28.33
C TRP A 146 -16.98 -3.21 28.79
N HIS A 147 -17.78 -2.14 28.90
CA HIS A 147 -17.33 -0.84 29.41
C HIS A 147 -16.89 -0.88 30.87
N TYR A 148 -17.27 -1.92 31.64
CA TYR A 148 -16.90 -2.09 33.05
C TYR A 148 -15.76 -3.09 33.25
N ASN A 149 -15.31 -3.76 32.18
CA ASN A 149 -14.18 -4.69 32.27
C ASN A 149 -12.87 -3.93 32.55
N PRO A 150 -11.99 -4.42 33.44
CA PRO A 150 -10.72 -3.75 33.76
C PRO A 150 -9.81 -3.49 32.54
N ARG A 151 -9.98 -4.28 31.48
CA ARG A 151 -9.22 -4.16 30.23
C ARG A 151 -9.91 -3.28 29.17
N ALA A 152 -11.19 -2.93 29.37
CA ALA A 152 -12.03 -2.20 28.41
C ALA A 152 -11.93 -2.76 26.97
N VAL A 153 -11.96 -4.09 26.85
CA VAL A 153 -11.94 -4.79 25.55
C VAL A 153 -13.31 -5.38 25.29
N CYS A 154 -13.91 -5.00 24.17
CA CYS A 154 -15.10 -5.64 23.62
C CYS A 154 -14.73 -7.03 23.08
N ASP A 155 -15.25 -8.10 23.71
CA ASP A 155 -15.04 -9.46 23.20
C ASP A 155 -15.92 -9.68 21.97
N ARG A 156 -15.27 -10.08 20.88
CA ARG A 156 -15.92 -10.28 19.59
C ARG A 156 -16.42 -11.71 19.50
N SER A 157 -17.61 -11.89 18.93
CA SER A 157 -18.10 -13.24 18.60
C SER A 157 -17.09 -13.99 17.72
N LYS A 158 -17.02 -15.32 17.86
CA LYS A 158 -16.14 -16.17 17.04
C LYS A 158 -16.40 -15.95 15.54
N SER A 159 -17.66 -15.79 15.16
CA SER A 159 -18.09 -15.52 13.79
C SER A 159 -17.51 -14.20 13.26
N LEU A 160 -17.50 -13.13 14.06
CA LEU A 160 -16.93 -11.85 13.66
C LEU A 160 -15.40 -11.92 13.50
N ARG A 161 -14.73 -12.63 14.40
CA ARG A 161 -13.28 -12.89 14.28
C ARG A 161 -12.96 -13.65 12.99
N LEU A 162 -13.77 -14.65 12.66
CA LEU A 162 -13.64 -15.44 11.43
C LEU A 162 -13.88 -14.59 10.18
N TYR A 163 -14.98 -13.83 10.12
CA TYR A 163 -15.30 -12.94 9.01
C TYR A 163 -14.17 -11.96 8.71
N ASN A 164 -13.69 -11.23 9.73
CA ASN A 164 -12.60 -10.27 9.55
C ASN A 164 -11.31 -10.98 9.10
N THR A 165 -11.03 -12.17 9.61
CA THR A 165 -9.86 -12.95 9.20
C THR A 165 -9.93 -13.36 7.74
N LEU A 166 -11.08 -13.89 7.30
CA LEU A 166 -11.29 -14.29 5.91
C LEU A 166 -11.21 -13.09 4.96
N ALA A 167 -11.82 -11.96 5.33
CA ALA A 167 -11.75 -10.74 4.53
C ALA A 167 -10.30 -10.22 4.37
N ASN A 168 -9.48 -10.33 5.43
CA ASN A 168 -8.07 -9.96 5.36
C ASN A 168 -7.27 -10.89 4.45
N ILE A 169 -7.39 -12.21 4.65
CA ILE A 169 -6.69 -13.21 3.82
C ILE A 169 -7.09 -13.09 2.35
N PHE A 170 -8.39 -12.94 2.07
CA PHE A 170 -8.89 -12.77 0.72
C PHE A 170 -8.32 -11.52 0.05
N SER A 171 -8.28 -10.39 0.77
CA SER A 171 -7.72 -9.15 0.24
C SER A 171 -6.23 -9.28 -0.07
N ASP A 172 -5.46 -9.92 0.80
CA ASP A 172 -4.02 -10.10 0.60
C ASP A 172 -3.73 -11.08 -0.55
N LEU A 173 -4.53 -12.15 -0.67
CA LEU A 173 -4.44 -13.09 -1.79
C LEU A 173 -4.72 -12.39 -3.12
N LEU A 174 -5.73 -11.54 -3.19
CA LEU A 174 -6.02 -10.76 -4.40
C LEU A 174 -4.86 -9.82 -4.76
N LEU A 175 -4.29 -9.12 -3.77
CA LEU A 175 -3.13 -8.23 -3.98
C LEU A 175 -1.85 -8.97 -4.33
N PHE A 176 -1.71 -10.24 -3.95
CA PHE A 176 -0.60 -11.11 -4.33
C PHE A 176 -0.80 -11.72 -5.72
N CYS A 177 -1.98 -12.26 -6.01
CA CYS A 177 -2.30 -12.91 -7.28
C CYS A 177 -2.31 -11.93 -8.45
N LEU A 178 -2.71 -10.68 -8.24
CA LEU A 178 -2.77 -9.69 -9.31
C LEU A 178 -1.41 -9.42 -10.00
N PRO A 179 -0.33 -9.04 -9.28
CA PRO A 179 0.99 -8.84 -9.88
C PRO A 179 1.60 -10.15 -10.40
N LEU A 180 1.29 -11.30 -9.79
CA LEU A 180 1.74 -12.61 -10.27
C LEU A 180 1.12 -12.95 -11.63
N TYR A 181 -0.19 -12.76 -11.77
CA TYR A 181 -0.91 -12.94 -13.01
C TYR A 181 -0.38 -12.01 -14.11
N ALA A 182 -0.12 -10.74 -13.78
CA ALA A 182 0.49 -9.79 -14.70
C ALA A 182 1.88 -10.24 -15.16
N LEU A 183 2.68 -10.81 -14.25
CA LEU A 183 4.01 -11.33 -14.59
C LEU A 183 3.95 -12.54 -15.53
N CYS A 184 3.01 -13.46 -15.30
CA CYS A 184 2.87 -14.67 -16.10
C CYS A 184 2.30 -14.41 -17.49
N ARG A 185 1.36 -13.46 -17.64
CA ARG A 185 0.60 -13.30 -18.89
C ARG A 185 1.03 -12.11 -19.75
N ALA A 186 1.51 -11.03 -19.16
CA ALA A 186 1.69 -9.77 -19.89
C ALA A 186 3.07 -9.61 -20.56
N GLY A 187 4.01 -10.56 -20.36
CA GLY A 187 5.37 -10.46 -20.87
C GLY A 187 6.02 -9.09 -20.56
N PRO A 188 6.02 -8.64 -19.29
CA PRO A 188 6.36 -7.26 -18.97
C PRO A 188 7.80 -6.91 -19.36
N SER A 189 8.01 -5.65 -19.77
CA SER A 189 9.36 -5.11 -19.98
C SER A 189 10.22 -5.27 -18.71
N LYS A 190 11.56 -5.29 -18.86
CA LYS A 190 12.49 -5.51 -17.73
C LYS A 190 12.20 -4.61 -16.51
N ASN A 191 11.78 -3.37 -16.75
CA ASN A 191 11.50 -2.38 -15.70
C ASN A 191 10.16 -2.66 -15.00
N GLN A 192 9.11 -2.97 -15.77
CA GLN A 192 7.81 -3.36 -15.22
C GLN A 192 7.93 -4.66 -14.41
N ARG A 193 8.75 -5.61 -14.89
CA ARG A 193 9.04 -6.85 -14.19
C ARG A 193 9.68 -6.61 -12.82
N ARG A 194 10.64 -5.69 -12.70
CA ARG A 194 11.26 -5.34 -11.40
C ARG A 194 10.23 -4.74 -10.43
N LEU A 195 9.40 -3.80 -10.90
CA LEU A 195 8.34 -3.21 -10.06
C LEU A 195 7.31 -4.25 -9.59
N LEU A 196 6.96 -5.20 -10.46
CA LEU A 196 6.08 -6.33 -10.11
C LEU A 196 6.69 -7.24 -9.05
N LEU A 197 7.98 -7.57 -9.20
CA LEU A 197 8.70 -8.38 -8.21
C LEU A 197 8.77 -7.66 -6.86
N THR A 198 9.06 -6.35 -6.85
CA THR A 198 9.00 -5.56 -5.62
C THR A 198 7.61 -5.61 -4.99
N CYS A 199 6.55 -5.49 -5.80
CA CYS A 199 5.17 -5.61 -5.33
C CYS A 199 4.88 -6.98 -4.72
N LEU A 200 5.32 -8.06 -5.37
CA LEU A 200 5.14 -9.43 -4.88
C LEU A 200 5.85 -9.67 -3.54
N ILE A 201 7.09 -9.21 -3.40
CA ILE A 201 7.84 -9.30 -2.14
C ILE A 201 7.11 -8.50 -1.04
N ALA A 202 6.67 -7.30 -1.36
CA ALA A 202 6.02 -6.42 -0.40
C ALA A 202 4.65 -6.97 0.06
N THR A 203 3.83 -7.51 -0.84
CA THR A 203 2.55 -8.15 -0.49
C THR A 203 2.73 -9.48 0.23
N SER A 204 3.82 -10.21 -0.04
CA SER A 204 4.17 -11.42 0.71
C SER A 204 4.54 -11.09 2.17
N LEU A 205 5.27 -10.00 2.38
CA LEU A 205 5.62 -9.53 3.74
C LEU A 205 4.38 -9.15 4.56
N THR A 206 3.42 -8.43 3.95
CA THR A 206 2.16 -8.09 4.64
C THR A 206 1.32 -9.32 4.95
N ALA A 207 1.28 -10.31 4.04
CA ALA A 207 0.59 -11.56 4.27
C ALA A 207 1.20 -12.35 5.45
N PHE A 208 2.53 -12.42 5.54
CA PHE A 208 3.22 -13.09 6.63
C PHE A 208 2.85 -12.51 8.00
N ILE A 209 2.84 -11.18 8.13
CA ILE A 209 2.49 -10.51 9.40
C ILE A 209 1.00 -10.73 9.73
N THR A 210 0.13 -10.67 8.72
CA THR A 210 -1.30 -10.94 8.87
C THR A 210 -1.55 -12.36 9.39
N ILE A 211 -0.84 -13.36 8.86
CA ILE A 211 -0.88 -14.73 9.37
C ILE A 211 -0.46 -14.78 10.84
N GLY A 212 0.64 -14.08 11.19
CA GLY A 212 1.08 -13.94 12.58
C GLY A 212 -0.03 -13.40 13.48
N ARG A 213 -0.71 -12.31 13.10
CA ARG A 213 -1.84 -11.78 13.86
C ARG A 213 -2.97 -12.80 14.00
N VAL A 214 -3.32 -13.49 12.92
CA VAL A 214 -4.38 -14.51 12.93
C VAL A 214 -4.08 -15.61 13.93
N VAL A 215 -2.84 -16.10 13.99
CA VAL A 215 -2.42 -17.10 14.99
C VAL A 215 -2.71 -16.62 16.41
N PHE A 216 -2.35 -15.39 16.76
CA PHE A 216 -2.62 -14.85 18.10
C PHE A 216 -4.11 -14.50 18.34
N ASP A 217 -4.86 -14.18 17.29
CA ASP A 217 -6.30 -13.98 17.38
C ASP A 217 -7.04 -15.27 17.71
N PHE A 218 -6.56 -16.44 17.27
CA PHE A 218 -7.16 -17.75 17.54
C PHE A 218 -6.43 -18.57 18.62
N ALA A 219 -5.34 -18.06 19.19
CA ALA A 219 -4.63 -18.71 20.30
C ALA A 219 -5.57 -19.03 21.49
N PRO A 220 -5.32 -20.10 22.25
CA PRO A 220 -6.16 -20.48 23.38
C PRO A 220 -6.12 -19.45 24.52
N ASN A 221 -7.19 -19.40 25.31
CA ASN A 221 -7.32 -18.46 26.44
C ASN A 221 -6.31 -18.73 27.58
N THR A 222 -5.68 -19.91 27.59
CA THR A 222 -4.64 -20.29 28.56
C THR A 222 -3.36 -19.44 28.44
N TRP A 223 -3.18 -18.72 27.33
CA TRP A 223 -2.01 -17.87 27.08
C TRP A 223 -2.18 -16.43 27.57
N GLU A 224 -3.29 -16.11 28.23
CA GLU A 224 -3.49 -14.82 28.86
C GLU A 224 -2.56 -14.66 30.08
N PRO A 225 -1.93 -13.49 30.30
CA PRO A 225 -2.11 -12.22 29.58
C PRO A 225 -1.22 -12.03 28.33
N ALA A 226 -0.19 -12.86 28.12
CA ALA A 226 0.81 -12.68 27.07
C ALA A 226 0.22 -12.61 25.65
N ARG A 227 -0.84 -13.37 25.39
CA ARG A 227 -1.60 -13.33 24.12
C ARG A 227 -2.12 -11.94 23.79
N GLY A 228 -2.76 -11.27 24.76
CA GLY A 228 -3.35 -9.95 24.56
C GLY A 228 -2.28 -8.91 24.20
N ASP A 229 -1.16 -8.94 24.91
CA ASP A 229 -0.05 -8.02 24.70
C ASP A 229 0.62 -8.26 23.34
N LEU A 230 0.93 -9.51 22.99
CA LEU A 230 1.53 -9.85 21.69
C LEU A 230 0.60 -9.50 20.53
N ARG A 231 -0.71 -9.72 20.68
CA ARG A 231 -1.70 -9.33 19.66
C ARG A 231 -1.67 -7.83 19.39
N VAL A 232 -1.64 -7.00 20.44
CA VAL A 232 -1.56 -5.53 20.28
C VAL A 232 -0.27 -5.14 19.54
N ARG A 233 0.87 -5.71 19.94
CA ARG A 233 2.18 -5.46 19.31
C ARG A 233 2.20 -5.83 17.83
N ILE A 234 1.70 -7.00 17.47
CA ILE A 234 1.63 -7.46 16.08
C ILE A 234 0.68 -6.58 15.28
N THR A 235 -0.42 -6.10 15.89
CA THR A 235 -1.35 -5.16 15.24
C THR A 235 -0.67 -3.83 14.89
N HIS A 236 0.17 -3.29 15.77
CA HIS A 236 1.01 -2.11 15.47
C HIS A 236 1.99 -2.38 14.33
N LEU A 237 2.67 -3.53 14.36
CA LEU A 237 3.62 -3.91 13.33
C LEU A 237 2.93 -4.10 11.97
N GLU A 238 1.76 -4.74 11.93
CA GLU A 238 0.95 -4.95 10.73
C GLU A 238 0.53 -3.61 10.11
N ALA A 239 0.05 -2.66 10.92
CA ALA A 239 -0.32 -1.33 10.46
C ALA A 239 0.88 -0.58 9.86
N ALA A 240 1.98 -0.49 10.61
CA ALA A 240 3.17 0.25 10.18
C ALA A 240 3.79 -0.37 8.91
N ILE A 241 3.94 -1.70 8.86
CA ILE A 241 4.51 -2.39 7.70
C ILE A 241 3.59 -2.29 6.49
N SER A 242 2.27 -2.39 6.65
CA SER A 242 1.33 -2.20 5.54
C SER A 242 1.46 -0.81 4.92
N LEU A 243 1.62 0.23 5.74
CA LEU A 243 1.82 1.59 5.27
C LEU A 243 3.21 1.78 4.63
N ILE A 244 4.27 1.18 5.20
CA ILE A 244 5.60 1.17 4.58
C ILE A 244 5.54 0.52 3.19
N VAL A 245 4.99 -0.69 3.08
CA VAL A 245 4.83 -1.44 1.83
C VAL A 245 4.03 -0.66 0.80
N CYS A 246 2.94 -0.02 1.22
CA CYS A 246 2.12 0.85 0.37
C CYS A 246 2.95 1.98 -0.26
N ASN A 247 3.90 2.56 0.48
CA ASN A 247 4.73 3.67 0.03
C ASN A 247 6.01 3.25 -0.71
N ILE A 248 6.60 2.11 -0.35
CA ILE A 248 7.83 1.58 -0.96
C ILE A 248 7.70 1.46 -2.47
N LEU A 249 6.54 1.06 -2.99
CA LEU A 249 6.33 0.94 -4.45
C LEU A 249 6.63 2.24 -5.20
N VAL A 250 6.25 3.39 -4.63
CA VAL A 250 6.50 4.70 -5.25
C VAL A 250 7.93 5.15 -5.05
N VAL A 251 8.49 4.90 -3.86
CA VAL A 251 9.87 5.27 -3.53
C VAL A 251 10.85 4.48 -4.41
N VAL A 252 10.65 3.18 -4.58
CA VAL A 252 11.47 2.34 -5.46
C VAL A 252 11.36 2.80 -6.91
N ALA A 253 10.15 3.09 -7.40
CA ALA A 253 9.97 3.65 -8.73
C ALA A 253 10.68 5.00 -8.91
N TYR A 254 10.66 5.86 -7.88
CA TYR A 254 11.38 7.14 -7.88
C TYR A 254 12.90 6.95 -7.92
N CYS A 255 13.45 6.14 -7.03
CA CYS A 255 14.89 5.87 -6.97
C CYS A 255 15.36 5.31 -8.32
N TYR A 256 14.63 4.33 -8.85
CA TYR A 256 14.93 3.74 -10.16
C TYR A 256 14.99 4.78 -11.29
N MET A 257 13.98 5.67 -11.36
CA MET A 257 13.95 6.73 -12.37
C MET A 257 15.06 7.76 -12.19
N THR A 258 15.49 8.01 -10.95
CA THR A 258 16.52 9.01 -10.64
C THR A 258 17.91 8.48 -11.00
N PHE A 259 18.23 7.23 -10.62
CA PHE A 259 19.51 6.61 -10.94
C PHE A 259 19.70 6.43 -12.45
N ARG A 260 18.66 5.96 -13.15
CA ARG A 260 18.74 5.78 -14.61
C ARG A 260 18.95 7.10 -15.36
N ARG A 261 18.33 8.19 -14.90
CA ARG A 261 18.54 9.51 -15.50
C ARG A 261 20.00 9.96 -15.35
N SER A 262 20.71 9.53 -14.30
CA SER A 262 22.14 9.81 -14.13
C SER A 262 22.97 9.06 -15.17
N GLU A 263 22.70 7.77 -15.36
CA GLU A 263 23.39 6.93 -16.36
C GLU A 263 23.22 7.47 -17.78
N ASP A 264 22.00 7.88 -18.17
CA ASP A 264 21.73 8.44 -19.50
C ASP A 264 22.48 9.78 -19.72
N ILE A 265 22.72 10.57 -18.67
CA ILE A 265 23.49 11.84 -18.73
C ILE A 265 24.99 11.57 -18.88
N GLU A 266 25.54 10.59 -18.16
CA GLU A 266 26.97 10.24 -18.22
C GLU A 266 27.36 9.66 -19.60
N ILE A 267 26.50 8.85 -20.21
CA ILE A 267 26.74 8.30 -21.56
C ILE A 267 26.78 9.41 -22.61
N SER A 268 25.87 10.39 -22.52
CA SER A 268 25.79 11.50 -23.49
C SER A 268 27.01 12.44 -23.41
N GLN A 269 27.67 12.55 -22.27
CA GLN A 269 28.89 13.35 -22.13
C GLN A 269 30.12 12.65 -22.70
N THR A 270 30.18 11.31 -22.62
CA THR A 270 31.32 10.51 -23.11
C THR A 270 31.36 10.42 -24.64
N GLU A 271 30.21 10.51 -25.32
CA GLU A 271 30.13 10.45 -26.79
C GLU A 271 30.39 11.82 -27.47
N SER A 272 30.55 12.90 -26.69
CA SER A 272 30.75 14.26 -27.19
C SER A 272 32.20 14.73 -27.24
N GLU A 273 33.18 13.85 -27.05
CA GLU A 273 34.60 14.15 -27.26
C GLU A 273 34.95 13.92 -28.75
N PRO A 274 35.10 14.97 -29.58
CA PRO A 274 35.41 14.79 -30.99
C PRO A 274 36.84 14.25 -31.13
N PRO A 275 37.10 13.31 -32.06
CA PRO A 275 38.46 12.99 -32.44
C PRO A 275 39.07 14.26 -33.04
N SER A 276 40.14 14.75 -32.43
CA SER A 276 41.00 15.78 -32.99
C SER A 276 41.65 15.24 -34.26
N THR A 277 40.93 15.29 -35.37
CA THR A 277 41.48 15.07 -36.72
C THR A 277 41.92 16.42 -37.26
N LEU A 278 43.23 16.63 -37.18
CA LEU A 278 43.95 17.66 -37.91
C LEU A 278 43.83 17.43 -39.43
N THR A 279 43.73 18.55 -40.16
CA THR A 279 44.06 18.78 -41.57
C THR A 279 43.04 18.37 -42.66
N GLU A 280 42.05 19.25 -42.85
CA GLU A 280 41.98 20.18 -44.00
C GLU A 280 42.70 19.77 -45.29
N ILE A 281 41.97 19.25 -46.30
CA ILE A 281 42.17 19.59 -47.71
C ILE A 281 40.79 19.71 -48.38
N SER A 282 40.58 20.91 -48.93
CA SER A 282 39.46 21.45 -49.70
C SER A 282 39.15 20.72 -51.01
N ASP A 283 37.86 20.63 -51.36
CA ASP A 283 37.43 20.70 -52.77
C ASP A 283 35.97 21.20 -52.93
N PRO A 284 35.68 22.17 -53.83
CA PRO A 284 34.34 22.74 -54.01
C PRO A 284 33.63 22.26 -55.29
N ARG A 285 32.28 22.15 -55.22
CA ARG A 285 31.30 22.06 -56.34
C ARG A 285 31.41 20.78 -57.19
N THR A 286 30.38 19.97 -57.39
CA THR A 286 29.09 20.32 -58.04
C THR A 286 28.25 19.04 -58.04
N SER A 287 27.01 19.05 -57.58
CA SER A 287 25.93 18.28 -58.23
C SER A 287 24.58 18.67 -57.64
N GLN A 288 23.78 19.17 -58.56
CA GLN A 288 22.38 19.53 -58.49
C GLN A 288 21.56 18.23 -58.43
N PHE A 289 20.73 18.07 -57.41
CA PHE A 289 19.77 16.96 -57.33
C PHE A 289 18.39 17.54 -57.04
N ASP A 290 17.62 17.76 -58.10
CA ASP A 290 16.16 17.83 -58.07
C ASP A 290 15.62 16.42 -57.75
N LEU A 291 14.57 16.33 -56.92
CA LEU A 291 13.47 15.35 -57.03
C LEU A 291 12.39 15.60 -55.96
N THR A 292 11.31 16.23 -56.43
CA THR A 292 9.87 15.99 -56.20
C THR A 292 9.32 15.57 -54.81
N PRO A 293 8.23 16.21 -54.33
CA PRO A 293 7.49 15.77 -53.14
C PRO A 293 6.50 14.64 -53.45
N PRO A 294 6.37 13.60 -52.61
CA PRO A 294 5.35 12.58 -52.79
C PRO A 294 3.97 13.03 -52.29
N ALA A 295 2.98 12.54 -53.03
CA ALA A 295 1.57 12.87 -52.98
C ALA A 295 0.83 12.51 -51.68
N SER A 296 -0.24 13.27 -51.48
CA SER A 296 -1.37 13.12 -50.55
C SER A 296 -1.76 11.70 -50.15
N TRP A 297 -1.74 11.45 -48.84
CA TRP A 297 -2.40 10.33 -48.18
C TRP A 297 -3.90 10.63 -47.98
N THR A 298 -4.76 10.05 -48.84
CA THR A 298 -6.21 9.95 -48.58
C THR A 298 -6.53 8.59 -47.98
N GLY A 299 -6.55 8.52 -46.65
CA GLY A 299 -6.96 7.33 -45.88
C GLY A 299 -8.47 7.23 -45.73
N SER A 300 -9.06 6.26 -46.42
CA SER A 300 -10.46 5.84 -46.36
C SER A 300 -10.79 5.18 -45.01
N TRP A 301 -11.77 5.73 -44.28
CA TRP A 301 -12.33 5.13 -43.07
C TRP A 301 -13.44 4.13 -43.47
N ARG A 302 -13.13 2.84 -43.41
CA ARG A 302 -14.09 1.75 -43.57
C ARG A 302 -14.82 1.51 -42.24
N THR A 303 -16.07 1.96 -42.15
CA THR A 303 -16.97 1.65 -41.04
C THR A 303 -17.50 0.22 -41.16
N SER A 304 -17.12 -0.67 -40.24
CA SER A 304 -17.75 -1.99 -40.07
C SER A 304 -18.94 -1.85 -39.12
N LYS A 305 -20.16 -1.96 -39.67
CA LYS A 305 -21.39 -2.16 -38.91
C LYS A 305 -21.51 -3.66 -38.62
N SER A 306 -21.48 -4.05 -37.35
CA SER A 306 -21.89 -5.38 -36.90
C SER A 306 -23.39 -5.38 -36.60
N SER A 307 -24.14 -6.11 -37.41
CA SER A 307 -25.54 -6.46 -37.18
C SER A 307 -25.66 -7.38 -35.96
N ILE A 308 -26.51 -7.01 -35.00
CA ILE A 308 -27.01 -7.92 -33.96
C ILE A 308 -28.37 -8.40 -34.45
N ALA A 309 -28.45 -9.70 -34.76
CA ALA A 309 -29.69 -10.41 -34.97
C ALA A 309 -30.35 -10.70 -33.62
N ALA A 310 -31.63 -10.38 -33.52
CA ALA A 310 -32.53 -10.89 -32.50
C ALA A 310 -32.86 -12.35 -32.83
N VAL A 311 -32.90 -13.20 -31.81
CA VAL A 311 -33.55 -14.51 -31.85
C VAL A 311 -34.53 -14.53 -30.69
N ASP A 312 -35.72 -15.02 -31.04
CA ASP A 312 -36.95 -15.18 -30.26
C ASP A 312 -36.79 -15.94 -28.93
#